data_AF-A0A8J8JU09-F1
#
_entry.id   AF-A0A8J8JU09-F1
#
_cell.length_a   1.000
_cell.length_b   1.000
_cell.length_c   1.000
_cell.angle_alpha   90.00
_cell.angle_beta   90.00
_cell.angle_gamma   90.00
#
_symmetry.space_group_name_H-M   'P 1'
#
loop_
_entity.id
_entity.type
_entity.pdbx_description
1 polymer ?
#
loop_
_entity_poly.entity_id
_entity_poly.type
_entity_poly.pdbx_seq_one_letter_code
_entity_poly.pdbx_strand_id
1 'polypeptide(L)'
;MNIPNIKTLGELKASGYQPMSVKDEIRKNLIKKIQQKETTFPGIIGYEDSVIPDTERALLSRHNILFLGLRGQAKTRMARQMTELLDEYIPFVAGSEINDDPIAPLSKYAKDFIAAHGDDTPIHWLHRSERYGEKLATPDVSVADLIGDIDPIKAANLRLSFADEQVIHYGIIPRSNRSIFVINEIPDLQARIQVALFNILEEGDIQIRGFKLRMPLDIMFVFTANPEDYTNRGSIVTPLKDRIQSQILTHYPKDIDTSLSITEQEANINAEQEQKVSISDLIKRLIEQVAFEARTNEYVDKKSGVSARLTIAAFENAVSSAERRALVNNETHTQVWISDLAGIIPSITGKIELVYEGEQEGPYQVAVNLVDKAIRTQFLQYFPNPEVQKKRKPTGKPSQQQKELDGPYKTITSWFDKGNHLDILNDMKDAEKMVALYKVDGLYSIVKKLFPMANEKESALLMEFVLHGLSAYSLISKKIIDGTIQFKDLIGSMMNLGPLTMDEEDEFNEDDFR
;
A
#
# COMPACT_ATOMS: atom_id res chain seq x y z
N MET A 1 2.81 18.81 33.40
CA MET A 1 3.08 18.26 34.74
C MET A 1 4.55 17.92 34.85
N ASN A 2 5.15 17.98 36.04
CA ASN A 2 6.54 17.55 36.24
C ASN A 2 6.57 16.04 36.55
N ILE A 3 6.33 15.24 35.51
CA ILE A 3 6.18 13.76 35.56
C ILE A 3 7.27 13.05 36.40
N PRO A 4 8.57 13.39 36.27
CA PRO A 4 9.64 12.69 37.01
C PRO A 4 9.54 12.77 38.54
N ASN A 5 8.82 13.76 39.07
CA ASN A 5 8.71 14.05 40.49
C ASN A 5 7.40 13.56 41.13
N ILE A 6 6.51 12.93 40.36
CA ILE A 6 5.25 12.39 40.86
C ILE A 6 5.34 10.86 40.80
N LYS A 7 5.52 10.24 41.96
CA LYS A 7 5.73 8.79 42.13
C LYS A 7 4.69 8.14 43.01
N THR A 8 3.87 8.91 43.71
CA THR A 8 2.81 8.38 44.57
C THR A 8 1.43 8.93 44.23
N LEU A 9 0.39 8.23 44.70
CA LEU A 9 -1.00 8.66 44.56
C LEU A 9 -1.26 10.02 45.24
N GLY A 10 -0.66 10.27 46.40
CA GLY A 10 -0.78 11.54 47.12
C GLY A 10 -0.22 12.71 46.32
N GLU A 11 0.97 12.55 45.74
CA GLU A 11 1.59 13.55 44.86
C GLU A 11 0.74 13.77 43.59
N LEU A 12 0.17 12.70 43.02
CA LEU A 12 -0.69 12.79 41.85
C LEU A 12 -1.95 13.60 42.14
N LYS A 13 -2.62 13.35 43.28
CA LYS A 13 -3.77 14.14 43.73
C LYS A 13 -3.39 15.60 43.95
N ALA A 14 -2.26 15.87 44.61
CA ALA A 14 -1.76 17.23 44.85
C ALA A 14 -1.43 17.98 43.56
N SER A 15 -1.05 17.28 42.49
CA SER A 15 -0.82 17.87 41.17
C SER A 15 -2.09 18.32 40.45
N GLY A 16 -3.27 17.96 40.97
CA GLY A 16 -4.57 18.26 40.36
C GLY A 16 -4.93 17.36 39.18
N TYR A 17 -4.31 16.17 39.08
CA TYR A 17 -4.65 15.20 38.02
C TYR A 17 -6.12 14.81 38.09
N GLN A 18 -6.76 14.77 36.93
CA GLN A 18 -8.14 14.31 36.76
C GLN A 18 -8.14 13.22 35.68
N PRO A 19 -8.71 12.03 35.96
CA PRO A 19 -8.86 10.99 34.96
C PRO A 19 -9.64 11.50 33.76
N MET A 20 -9.23 11.08 32.57
CA MET A 20 -9.90 11.40 31.32
C MET A 20 -10.01 10.12 30.50
N SER A 21 -11.16 9.92 29.85
CA SER A 21 -11.33 8.78 28.94
C SER A 21 -10.42 8.94 27.72
N VAL A 22 -9.95 7.83 27.14
CA VAL A 22 -9.15 7.83 25.91
C VAL A 22 -9.84 8.63 24.81
N LYS A 23 -11.17 8.49 24.69
CA LYS A 23 -11.95 9.18 23.67
C LYS A 23 -12.04 10.69 23.92
N ASP A 24 -12.12 11.12 25.18
CA ASP A 24 -12.09 12.54 25.55
C ASP A 24 -10.72 13.17 25.34
N GLU A 25 -9.68 12.44 25.70
CA GLU A 25 -8.28 12.80 25.51
C GLU A 25 -7.98 13.03 24.02
N ILE A 26 -8.27 12.03 23.18
CA ILE A 26 -8.07 12.12 21.72
C ILE A 26 -8.86 13.29 21.15
N ARG A 27 -10.13 13.46 21.54
CA ARG A 27 -10.96 14.59 21.07
C ARG A 27 -10.35 15.93 21.46
N LYS A 28 -9.91 16.10 22.71
CA LYS A 28 -9.31 17.34 23.22
C LYS A 28 -8.04 17.70 22.44
N ASN A 29 -7.16 16.72 22.25
CA ASN A 29 -5.89 16.94 21.54
C ASN A 29 -6.09 17.15 20.05
N LEU A 30 -7.05 16.47 19.43
CA LEU A 30 -7.45 16.71 18.05
C LEU A 30 -7.99 18.14 17.85
N ILE A 31 -8.87 18.62 18.73
CA ILE A 31 -9.39 20.00 18.66
C ILE A 31 -8.23 21.00 18.68
N LYS A 32 -7.25 20.78 19.56
CA LYS A 32 -6.07 21.64 19.67
C LYS A 32 -5.27 21.66 18.36
N LYS A 33 -4.95 20.49 17.78
CA LYS A 33 -4.25 20.39 16.48
C LYS A 33 -5.00 21.11 15.36
N ILE A 34 -6.30 20.89 15.24
CA ILE A 34 -7.14 21.52 14.20
C ILE A 34 -7.14 23.05 14.37
N GLN A 35 -7.31 23.56 15.60
CA GLN A 35 -7.28 25.00 15.86
C GLN A 35 -5.92 25.64 15.55
N GLN A 36 -4.83 24.89 15.76
CA GLN A 36 -3.47 25.30 15.45
C GLN A 36 -3.12 25.11 13.96
N LYS A 37 -4.01 24.53 13.15
CA LYS A 37 -3.78 24.18 11.74
C LYS A 37 -2.59 23.23 11.56
N GLU A 38 -2.35 22.37 12.54
CA GLU A 38 -1.35 21.31 12.46
C GLU A 38 -1.90 20.11 11.69
N THR A 39 -1.05 19.40 10.95
CA THR A 39 -1.44 18.18 10.22
C THR A 39 -1.78 17.06 11.21
N THR A 40 -3.01 16.54 11.14
CA THR A 40 -3.49 15.47 12.03
C THR A 40 -2.79 14.13 11.77
N PHE A 41 -2.64 13.78 10.49
CA PHE A 41 -2.09 12.50 10.01
C PHE A 41 -0.90 12.73 9.06
N PRO A 42 0.30 13.04 9.58
CA PRO A 42 1.45 13.40 8.76
C PRO A 42 1.90 12.25 7.85
N GLY A 43 2.21 12.54 6.59
CA GLY A 43 2.67 11.54 5.60
C GLY A 43 1.57 10.62 5.06
N ILE A 44 0.30 10.86 5.40
CA ILE A 44 -0.84 10.31 4.66
C ILE A 44 -1.16 11.27 3.53
N ILE A 45 -1.00 10.82 2.28
CA ILE A 45 -1.16 11.64 1.08
C ILE A 45 -2.43 11.21 0.32
N GLY A 46 -3.22 12.18 -0.13
CA GLY A 46 -4.39 11.94 -1.00
C GLY A 46 -5.70 11.71 -0.27
N TYR A 47 -5.71 11.85 1.06
CA TYR A 47 -6.88 11.68 1.94
C TYR A 47 -7.37 12.99 2.59
N GLU A 48 -6.72 14.11 2.27
CA GLU A 48 -6.92 15.43 2.87
C GLU A 48 -8.38 15.91 2.77
N ASP A 49 -9.05 15.58 1.66
CA ASP A 49 -10.43 15.98 1.37
C ASP A 49 -11.44 14.82 1.51
N SER A 50 -11.02 13.65 1.99
CA SER A 50 -11.87 12.45 2.09
C SER A 50 -11.75 11.74 3.44
N VAL A 51 -10.81 10.81 3.57
CA VAL A 51 -10.67 9.88 4.69
C VAL A 51 -10.26 10.61 5.97
N ILE A 52 -9.36 11.60 5.87
CA ILE A 52 -8.90 12.37 7.04
C ILE A 52 -10.07 13.14 7.67
N PRO A 53 -10.85 13.97 6.94
CA PRO A 53 -12.00 14.67 7.51
C PRO A 53 -13.06 13.73 8.11
N ASP A 54 -13.32 12.57 7.50
CA ASP A 54 -14.23 11.57 8.07
C ASP A 54 -13.70 10.99 9.39
N THR A 55 -12.38 10.74 9.45
CA THR A 55 -11.71 10.25 10.66
C THR A 55 -11.75 11.30 11.76
N GLU A 56 -11.49 12.56 11.44
CA GLU A 56 -11.58 13.67 12.39
C GLU A 56 -13.01 13.82 12.93
N ARG A 57 -14.04 13.75 12.07
CA ARG A 57 -15.44 13.78 12.51
C ARG A 57 -15.79 12.61 13.42
N ALA A 58 -15.30 11.41 13.13
CA ALA A 58 -15.51 10.23 13.97
C ALA A 58 -14.85 10.38 15.34
N LEU A 59 -13.61 10.87 15.37
CA LEU A 59 -12.85 11.15 16.59
C LEU A 59 -13.50 12.25 17.44
N LEU A 60 -13.94 13.32 16.81
CA LEU A 60 -14.71 14.36 17.47
C LEU A 60 -16.01 13.76 18.06
N SER A 61 -16.68 12.86 17.36
CA SER A 61 -17.88 12.21 17.85
C SER A 61 -17.62 11.13 18.92
N ARG A 62 -16.35 10.86 19.29
CA ARG A 62 -15.94 9.81 20.24
C ARG A 62 -16.35 8.41 19.79
N HIS A 63 -16.40 8.19 18.48
CA HIS A 63 -16.81 6.93 17.87
C HIS A 63 -15.67 5.91 17.88
N ASN A 64 -16.03 4.63 17.98
CA ASN A 64 -15.18 3.56 17.49
C ASN A 64 -15.26 3.56 15.95
N ILE A 65 -14.16 3.22 15.30
CA ILE A 65 -13.99 3.42 13.85
C ILE A 65 -13.82 2.07 13.15
N LEU A 66 -14.47 1.88 12.01
CA LEU A 66 -14.13 0.84 11.04
C LEU A 66 -13.59 1.48 9.76
N PHE A 67 -12.31 1.24 9.48
CA PHE A 67 -11.75 1.53 8.17
C PHE A 67 -12.07 0.39 7.21
N LEU A 68 -12.87 0.70 6.19
CA LEU A 68 -13.28 -0.26 5.17
C LEU A 68 -12.60 0.09 3.84
N GLY A 69 -11.77 -0.81 3.34
CA GLY A 69 -11.17 -0.67 2.02
C GLY A 69 -10.16 -1.77 1.71
N LEU A 70 -9.59 -1.73 0.51
CA LEU A 70 -8.72 -2.78 0.00
C LEU A 70 -7.32 -2.75 0.64
N ARG A 71 -6.47 -3.73 0.30
CA ARG A 71 -5.13 -3.88 0.88
C ARG A 71 -4.19 -2.74 0.46
N GLY A 72 -3.45 -2.19 1.42
CA GLY A 72 -2.50 -1.10 1.18
C GLY A 72 -3.14 0.27 0.91
N GLN A 73 -4.31 0.54 1.50
CA GLN A 73 -4.98 1.85 1.53
C GLN A 73 -4.77 2.57 2.88
N ALA A 74 -3.56 2.50 3.44
CA ALA A 74 -3.13 3.19 4.66
C ALA A 74 -3.95 2.99 5.97
N LYS A 75 -4.95 2.08 6.01
CA LYS A 75 -5.83 1.81 7.18
C LYS A 75 -5.07 1.67 8.50
N THR A 76 -4.13 0.73 8.58
CA THR A 76 -3.34 0.47 9.79
C THR A 76 -2.40 1.62 10.13
N ARG A 77 -1.86 2.32 9.13
CA ARG A 77 -0.99 3.49 9.34
C ARG A 77 -1.78 4.63 9.99
N MET A 78 -2.98 4.92 9.49
CA MET A 78 -3.87 5.90 10.12
C MET A 78 -4.21 5.50 11.56
N ALA A 79 -4.56 4.23 11.79
CA ALA A 79 -4.87 3.72 13.13
C ALA A 79 -3.70 3.90 14.11
N ARG A 80 -2.45 3.63 13.66
CA ARG A 80 -1.23 3.86 14.46
C ARG A 80 -1.00 5.34 14.76
N GLN A 81 -1.19 6.21 13.77
CA GLN A 81 -0.99 7.67 13.95
C GLN A 81 -1.98 8.32 14.92
N MET A 82 -3.13 7.68 15.20
CA MET A 82 -4.06 8.18 16.22
C MET A 82 -3.43 8.21 17.63
N THR A 83 -2.36 7.43 17.87
CA THR A 83 -1.59 7.49 19.13
C THR A 83 -0.92 8.84 19.37
N GLU A 84 -0.64 9.60 18.31
CA GLU A 84 -0.13 10.97 18.39
C GLU A 84 -1.16 11.99 18.90
N LEU A 85 -2.42 11.56 19.05
CA LEU A 85 -3.49 12.33 19.67
C LEU A 85 -3.68 11.98 21.16
N LEU A 86 -2.91 11.03 21.69
CA LEU A 86 -2.86 10.75 23.13
C LEU A 86 -1.89 11.72 23.82
N ASP A 87 -2.18 12.03 25.08
CA ASP A 87 -1.25 12.68 26.00
C ASP A 87 0.01 11.80 26.13
N GLU A 88 1.16 12.47 26.21
CA GLU A 88 2.47 11.82 26.17
C GLU A 88 2.63 10.74 27.24
N TYR A 89 2.10 10.99 28.45
CA TYR A 89 2.13 10.05 29.55
C TYR A 89 0.82 10.03 30.34
N ILE A 90 0.43 8.85 30.83
CA ILE A 90 -0.64 8.68 31.83
C ILE A 90 -0.11 7.93 33.06
N PRO A 91 -0.59 8.23 34.27
CA PRO A 91 -0.20 7.51 35.47
C PRO A 91 -0.97 6.18 35.57
N PHE A 92 -0.34 5.14 36.10
CA PHE A 92 -0.99 3.87 36.45
C PHE A 92 -0.44 3.29 37.75
N VAL A 93 -1.23 2.46 38.43
CA VAL A 93 -0.83 1.83 39.70
C VAL A 93 0.32 0.84 39.46
N ALA A 94 1.40 0.96 40.24
CA ALA A 94 2.55 0.08 40.08
C ALA A 94 2.17 -1.41 40.28
N GLY A 95 2.59 -2.26 39.34
CA GLY A 95 2.28 -3.70 39.35
C GLY A 95 0.89 -4.08 38.83
N SER A 96 0.04 -3.12 38.43
CA SER A 96 -1.23 -3.40 37.77
C SER A 96 -1.01 -4.06 36.41
N GLU A 97 -1.73 -5.15 36.12
CA GLU A 97 -1.71 -5.81 34.80
C GLU A 97 -2.55 -5.08 33.73
N ILE A 98 -3.50 -4.22 34.11
CA ILE A 98 -4.48 -3.57 33.20
C ILE A 98 -4.41 -2.04 33.23
N ASN A 99 -3.22 -1.48 33.42
CA ASN A 99 -2.98 -0.02 33.45
C ASN A 99 -3.97 0.77 34.32
N ASP A 100 -4.29 0.25 35.52
CA ASP A 100 -5.28 0.84 36.43
C ASP A 100 -4.99 2.32 36.70
N ASP A 101 -6.03 3.15 36.56
CA ASP A 101 -5.96 4.55 36.95
C ASP A 101 -5.81 4.66 38.48
N PRO A 102 -4.81 5.39 39.01
CA PRO A 102 -4.62 5.50 40.46
C PRO A 102 -5.77 6.20 41.20
N ILE A 103 -6.57 7.01 40.52
CA ILE A 103 -7.74 7.71 41.07
C ILE A 103 -9.02 6.92 40.84
N ALA A 104 -9.12 6.17 39.74
CA ALA A 104 -10.29 5.37 39.38
C ALA A 104 -9.90 3.91 39.02
N PRO A 105 -9.40 3.11 39.99
CA PRO A 105 -8.91 1.76 39.72
C PRO A 105 -10.05 0.80 39.36
N LEU A 106 -9.81 -0.10 38.40
CA LEU A 106 -10.75 -1.13 37.98
C LEU A 106 -10.46 -2.47 38.66
N SER A 107 -9.21 -2.92 38.64
CA SER A 107 -8.84 -4.24 39.16
C SER A 107 -8.92 -4.31 40.68
N LYS A 108 -9.20 -5.51 41.19
CA LYS A 108 -9.13 -5.81 42.62
C LYS A 108 -7.72 -5.57 43.18
N TYR A 109 -6.67 -5.93 42.41
CA TYR A 109 -5.28 -5.67 42.78
C TYR A 109 -5.06 -4.18 43.10
N ALA A 110 -5.42 -3.28 42.18
CA ALA A 110 -5.20 -1.85 42.37
C ALA A 110 -6.04 -1.29 43.53
N LYS A 111 -7.30 -1.73 43.67
CA LYS A 111 -8.18 -1.34 44.78
C LYS A 111 -7.60 -1.73 46.14
N ASP A 112 -7.16 -2.98 46.28
CA ASP A 112 -6.58 -3.51 47.51
C ASP A 112 -5.23 -2.84 47.82
N PHE A 113 -4.41 -2.63 46.79
CA PHE A 113 -3.10 -1.99 46.93
C PHE A 113 -3.21 -0.52 47.36
N ILE A 114 -4.16 0.22 46.79
CA ILE A 114 -4.49 1.60 47.21
C ILE A 114 -5.07 1.62 48.62
N ALA A 115 -5.95 0.67 48.97
CA ALA A 115 -6.51 0.58 50.31
C ALA A 115 -5.42 0.33 51.38
N ALA A 116 -4.39 -0.43 51.03
CA ALA A 116 -3.28 -0.75 51.91
C ALA A 116 -2.26 0.40 52.08
N HIS A 117 -1.95 1.14 51.02
CA HIS A 117 -0.88 2.14 51.02
C HIS A 117 -1.39 3.59 51.03
N GLY A 118 -2.68 3.83 50.80
CA GLY A 118 -3.27 5.16 50.80
C GLY A 118 -2.56 6.11 49.83
N ASP A 119 -2.21 7.30 50.32
CA ASP A 119 -1.50 8.30 49.51
C ASP A 119 -0.05 7.92 49.17
N ASP A 120 0.55 6.96 49.88
CA ASP A 120 1.89 6.45 49.58
C ASP A 120 1.89 5.38 48.47
N THR A 121 0.73 5.08 47.88
CA THR A 121 0.63 4.08 46.80
C THR A 121 1.55 4.46 45.62
N PRO A 122 2.53 3.61 45.26
CA PRO A 122 3.43 3.90 44.15
C PRO A 122 2.71 3.84 42.80
N ILE A 123 3.03 4.79 41.93
CA ILE A 123 2.53 4.89 40.57
C ILE A 123 3.69 4.87 39.58
N HIS A 124 3.41 4.40 38.37
CA HIS A 124 4.30 4.48 37.20
C HIS A 124 3.64 5.30 36.09
N TRP A 125 4.41 5.66 35.07
CA TRP A 125 3.94 6.44 33.93
C TRP A 125 4.05 5.62 32.66
N LEU A 126 2.95 5.52 31.93
CA LEU A 126 2.85 4.80 30.67
C LEU A 126 2.95 5.81 29.52
N HIS A 127 3.94 5.64 28.64
CA HIS A 127 4.11 6.53 27.48
C HIS A 127 3.09 6.21 26.38
N ARG A 128 2.66 7.20 25.60
CA ARG A 128 1.70 7.03 24.49
C ARG A 128 2.09 5.98 23.46
N SER A 129 3.39 5.75 23.23
CA SER A 129 3.85 4.70 22.30
C SER A 129 3.54 3.29 22.79
N GLU A 130 3.34 3.10 24.10
CA GLU A 130 2.97 1.83 24.72
C GLU A 130 1.44 1.67 24.81
N ARG A 131 0.68 2.72 24.47
CA ARG A 131 -0.80 2.76 24.49
C ARG A 131 -1.41 2.38 23.14
N TYR A 132 -0.76 1.46 22.44
CA TYR A 132 -1.20 0.90 21.18
C TYR A 132 -1.20 -0.62 21.24
N GLY A 133 -2.39 -1.21 21.24
CA GLY A 133 -2.58 -2.65 21.09
C GLY A 133 -3.06 -2.96 19.67
N GLU A 134 -2.57 -4.06 19.09
CA GLU A 134 -3.01 -4.52 17.78
C GLU A 134 -3.12 -6.04 17.77
N LYS A 135 -4.17 -6.55 17.13
CA LYS A 135 -4.34 -7.98 16.86
C LYS A 135 -4.85 -8.19 15.44
N LEU A 136 -4.15 -9.03 14.69
CA LEU A 136 -4.67 -9.58 13.44
C LEU A 136 -5.73 -10.63 13.79
N ALA A 137 -6.92 -10.49 13.21
CA ALA A 137 -7.94 -11.52 13.31
C ALA A 137 -7.50 -12.73 12.50
N THR A 138 -7.41 -13.86 13.18
CA THR A 138 -7.14 -15.15 12.55
C THR A 138 -8.07 -16.20 13.17
N PRO A 139 -8.45 -17.26 12.45
CA PRO A 139 -9.42 -18.24 12.94
C PRO A 139 -8.97 -19.00 14.19
N ASP A 140 -7.66 -19.03 14.49
CA ASP A 140 -7.05 -19.69 15.63
C ASP A 140 -7.07 -18.86 16.92
N VAL A 141 -7.37 -17.56 16.86
CA VAL A 141 -7.48 -16.71 18.06
C VAL A 141 -8.59 -17.24 18.98
N SER A 142 -8.31 -17.32 20.27
CA SER A 142 -9.29 -17.71 21.28
C SER A 142 -9.88 -16.48 22.00
N VAL A 143 -11.04 -16.66 22.64
CA VAL A 143 -11.61 -15.64 23.53
C VAL A 143 -10.68 -15.37 24.71
N ALA A 144 -9.97 -16.40 25.20
CA ALA A 144 -9.00 -16.29 26.28
C ALA A 144 -7.82 -15.36 25.91
N ASP A 145 -7.33 -15.41 24.67
CA ASP A 145 -6.23 -14.54 24.22
C ASP A 145 -6.63 -13.06 24.22
N LEU A 146 -7.89 -12.77 23.87
CA LEU A 146 -8.40 -11.41 23.80
C LEU A 146 -8.81 -10.86 25.16
N ILE A 147 -9.59 -11.64 25.90
CA ILE A 147 -10.27 -11.20 27.12
C ILE A 147 -9.55 -11.70 28.37
N GLY A 148 -9.13 -12.96 28.37
CA GLY A 148 -8.53 -13.63 29.51
C GLY A 148 -9.27 -14.90 29.92
N ASP A 149 -8.62 -15.70 30.76
CA ASP A 149 -9.18 -16.91 31.35
C ASP A 149 -8.66 -17.11 32.78
N ILE A 150 -9.20 -18.10 33.47
CA ILE A 150 -8.70 -18.56 34.77
C ILE A 150 -7.37 -19.30 34.54
N ASP A 151 -6.32 -18.95 35.28
CA ASP A 151 -5.04 -19.65 35.28
C ASP A 151 -4.99 -20.72 36.40
N PRO A 152 -5.10 -22.03 36.07
CA PRO A 152 -5.11 -23.08 37.08
C PRO A 152 -3.76 -23.24 37.80
N ILE A 153 -2.66 -22.89 37.15
CA ILE A 153 -1.31 -22.96 37.73
C ILE A 153 -1.16 -21.86 38.79
N LYS A 154 -1.62 -20.64 38.48
CA LYS A 154 -1.69 -19.53 39.43
C LYS A 154 -2.58 -19.86 40.62
N ALA A 155 -3.74 -20.48 40.40
CA ALA A 155 -4.65 -20.94 41.45
C ALA A 155 -3.97 -21.93 42.41
N ALA A 156 -3.31 -22.95 41.85
CA ALA A 156 -2.66 -24.00 42.62
C ALA A 156 -1.47 -23.48 43.44
N ASN A 157 -0.61 -22.65 42.81
CA ASN A 157 0.58 -22.09 43.46
C ASN A 157 0.21 -21.16 44.63
N LEU A 158 -0.80 -20.31 44.44
CA LEU A 158 -1.26 -19.37 45.46
C LEU A 158 -2.27 -20.00 46.45
N ARG A 159 -2.67 -21.27 46.23
CA ARG A 159 -3.70 -21.98 46.99
C ARG A 159 -5.02 -21.22 47.06
N LEU A 160 -5.38 -20.57 45.95
CA LEU A 160 -6.59 -19.77 45.83
C LEU A 160 -7.72 -20.59 45.21
N SER A 161 -8.95 -20.24 45.57
CA SER A 161 -10.15 -20.79 44.92
C SER A 161 -10.24 -20.31 43.47
N PHE A 162 -10.81 -21.13 42.59
CA PHE A 162 -11.19 -20.70 41.23
C PHE A 162 -12.21 -19.56 41.20
N ALA A 163 -12.79 -19.21 42.35
CA ALA A 163 -13.67 -18.05 42.53
C ALA A 163 -12.93 -16.79 43.05
N ASP A 164 -11.59 -16.82 43.18
CA ASP A 164 -10.80 -15.62 43.49
C ASP A 164 -10.33 -14.93 42.21
N GLU A 165 -10.65 -13.64 42.07
CA GLU A 165 -10.26 -12.82 40.91
C GLU A 165 -8.74 -12.76 40.71
N GLN A 166 -7.92 -13.00 41.75
CA GLN A 166 -6.46 -13.04 41.61
C GLN A 166 -5.97 -14.17 40.69
N VAL A 167 -6.80 -15.19 40.44
CA VAL A 167 -6.51 -16.32 39.55
C VAL A 167 -6.69 -15.93 38.08
N ILE A 168 -7.33 -14.80 37.78
CA ILE A 168 -7.54 -14.34 36.41
C ILE A 168 -6.20 -14.01 35.76
N HIS A 169 -6.03 -14.51 34.53
CA HIS A 169 -5.02 -14.06 33.59
C HIS A 169 -5.68 -13.20 32.53
N TYR A 170 -5.35 -11.90 32.51
CA TYR A 170 -5.94 -10.97 31.56
C TYR A 170 -5.39 -11.16 30.14
N GLY A 171 -6.30 -11.18 29.16
CA GLY A 171 -5.97 -11.15 27.74
C GLY A 171 -5.47 -9.78 27.27
N ILE A 172 -5.23 -9.65 25.98
CA ILE A 172 -4.63 -8.43 25.41
C ILE A 172 -5.54 -7.19 25.50
N ILE A 173 -6.87 -7.35 25.47
CA ILE A 173 -7.82 -6.22 25.52
C ILE A 173 -7.81 -5.56 26.90
N PRO A 174 -8.01 -6.27 28.04
CA PRO A 174 -7.88 -5.63 29.35
C PRO A 174 -6.51 -5.03 29.61
N ARG A 175 -5.43 -5.67 29.15
CA ARG A 175 -4.07 -5.12 29.25
C ARG A 175 -3.90 -3.82 28.46
N SER A 176 -4.73 -3.60 27.43
CA SER A 176 -4.79 -2.38 26.63
C SER A 176 -5.80 -1.37 27.18
N ASN A 177 -6.24 -1.50 28.43
CA ASN A 177 -7.06 -0.47 29.08
C ASN A 177 -6.35 0.91 29.00
N ARG A 178 -7.13 1.96 28.78
CA ARG A 178 -6.69 3.34 28.56
C ARG A 178 -5.79 3.51 27.33
N SER A 179 -6.03 2.70 26.29
CA SER A 179 -5.24 2.67 25.05
C SER A 179 -6.11 2.63 23.79
N ILE A 180 -5.48 2.74 22.62
CA ILE A 180 -6.12 2.46 21.32
C ILE A 180 -5.88 0.98 21.01
N PHE A 181 -6.95 0.25 20.67
CA PHE A 181 -6.88 -1.16 20.31
C PHE A 181 -7.36 -1.39 18.88
N VAL A 182 -6.45 -1.90 18.03
CA VAL A 182 -6.71 -2.17 16.61
C VAL A 182 -6.98 -3.66 16.38
N ILE A 183 -8.09 -3.97 15.73
CA ILE A 183 -8.36 -5.33 15.21
C ILE A 183 -8.34 -5.29 13.69
N ASN A 184 -7.37 -5.97 13.10
CA ASN A 184 -7.26 -6.05 11.64
C ASN A 184 -8.02 -7.24 11.09
N GLU A 185 -8.62 -7.05 9.91
CA GLU A 185 -9.38 -8.08 9.18
C GLU A 185 -10.48 -8.72 10.04
N ILE A 186 -11.30 -7.89 10.71
CA ILE A 186 -12.38 -8.36 11.60
C ILE A 186 -13.29 -9.46 11.01
N PRO A 187 -13.57 -9.54 9.68
CA PRO A 187 -14.32 -10.66 9.09
C PRO A 187 -13.70 -12.04 9.34
N ASP A 188 -12.38 -12.13 9.49
CA ASP A 188 -11.66 -13.40 9.72
C ASP A 188 -11.80 -13.92 11.16
N LEU A 189 -12.36 -13.10 12.05
CA LEU A 189 -12.57 -13.46 13.44
C LEU A 189 -13.81 -14.36 13.57
N GLN A 190 -13.71 -15.45 14.33
CA GLN A 190 -14.85 -16.33 14.57
C GLN A 190 -16.05 -15.59 15.22
N ALA A 191 -17.27 -15.92 14.80
CA ALA A 191 -18.51 -15.27 15.28
C ALA A 191 -18.63 -15.24 16.81
N ARG A 192 -18.22 -16.30 17.52
CA ARG A 192 -18.25 -16.36 19.00
C ARG A 192 -17.39 -15.26 19.64
N ILE A 193 -16.28 -14.90 19.02
CA ILE A 193 -15.35 -13.88 19.52
C ILE A 193 -15.89 -12.49 19.19
N GLN A 194 -16.50 -12.32 18.02
CA GLN A 194 -17.20 -11.09 17.67
C GLN A 194 -18.35 -10.76 18.63
N VAL A 195 -19.10 -11.77 19.07
CA VAL A 195 -20.14 -11.60 20.12
C VAL A 195 -19.50 -11.20 21.46
N ALA A 196 -18.34 -11.75 21.80
CA ALA A 196 -17.62 -11.34 23.01
C ALA A 196 -17.14 -9.88 22.93
N LEU A 197 -16.65 -9.44 21.76
CA LEU A 197 -16.29 -8.04 21.50
C LEU A 197 -17.51 -7.10 21.57
N PHE A 198 -18.66 -7.55 21.08
CA PHE A 198 -19.92 -6.81 21.15
C PHE A 198 -20.29 -6.43 22.60
N ASN A 199 -20.19 -7.39 23.54
CA ASN A 199 -20.47 -7.12 24.96
C ASN A 199 -19.54 -6.05 25.54
N ILE A 200 -18.25 -6.07 25.15
CA ILE A 200 -17.26 -5.08 25.58
C ILE A 200 -17.62 -3.69 25.02
N LEU A 201 -18.04 -3.59 23.75
CA LEU A 201 -18.39 -2.31 23.12
C LEU A 201 -19.69 -1.71 23.66
N GLU A 202 -20.66 -2.53 24.04
CA GLU A 202 -21.98 -2.06 24.48
C GLU A 202 -22.03 -1.73 25.96
N GLU A 203 -21.58 -2.66 26.81
CA GLU A 203 -21.77 -2.56 28.26
C GLU A 203 -20.49 -2.16 29.00
N GLY A 204 -19.34 -2.23 28.32
CA GLY A 204 -18.02 -2.20 28.96
C GLY A 204 -17.78 -3.44 29.81
N ASP A 205 -18.50 -4.53 29.58
CA ASP A 205 -18.51 -5.67 30.48
C ASP A 205 -17.69 -6.83 29.88
N ILE A 206 -16.84 -7.44 30.70
CA ILE A 206 -16.01 -8.57 30.32
C ILE A 206 -16.46 -9.81 31.08
N GLN A 207 -16.95 -10.81 30.35
CA GLN A 207 -17.30 -12.09 30.95
C GLN A 207 -16.15 -13.08 30.82
N ILE A 208 -15.48 -13.37 31.93
CA ILE A 208 -14.49 -14.44 32.05
C ILE A 208 -15.18 -15.68 32.60
N ARG A 209 -14.81 -16.87 32.10
CA ARG A 209 -15.43 -18.13 32.53
C ARG A 209 -15.33 -18.26 34.05
N GLY A 210 -16.46 -18.51 34.73
CA GLY A 210 -16.51 -18.66 36.18
C GLY A 210 -16.71 -17.36 36.97
N PHE A 211 -16.61 -16.19 36.32
CA PHE A 211 -16.80 -14.88 36.96
C PHE A 211 -17.79 -14.00 36.20
N LYS A 212 -18.64 -13.30 36.95
CA LYS A 212 -19.38 -12.14 36.42
C LYS A 212 -18.63 -10.88 36.83
N LEU A 213 -17.52 -10.60 36.15
CA LEU A 213 -16.69 -9.45 36.46
C LEU A 213 -17.09 -8.26 35.60
N ARG A 214 -17.43 -7.13 36.22
CA ARG A 214 -17.76 -5.90 35.50
C ARG A 214 -16.53 -4.99 35.44
N MET A 215 -15.87 -4.92 34.29
CA MET A 215 -14.67 -4.09 34.07
C MET A 215 -14.89 -3.11 32.92
N PRO A 216 -15.45 -1.91 33.19
CA PRO A 216 -15.68 -0.89 32.18
C PRO A 216 -14.34 -0.36 31.65
N LEU A 217 -13.77 -1.07 30.67
CA LEU A 217 -12.49 -0.72 30.07
C LEU A 217 -12.65 0.57 29.25
N ASP A 218 -11.68 1.46 29.42
CA ASP A 218 -11.60 2.68 28.63
C ASP A 218 -10.71 2.44 27.41
N ILE A 219 -11.32 2.00 26.31
CA ILE A 219 -10.60 1.64 25.09
C ILE A 219 -11.24 2.35 23.89
N MET A 220 -10.39 2.89 23.03
CA MET A 220 -10.80 3.26 21.68
C MET A 220 -10.56 2.10 20.74
N PHE A 221 -11.63 1.53 20.19
CA PHE A 221 -11.51 0.47 19.19
C PHE A 221 -11.42 1.05 17.78
N VAL A 222 -10.48 0.50 17.01
CA VAL A 222 -10.34 0.73 15.57
C VAL A 222 -10.31 -0.62 14.87
N PHE A 223 -11.21 -0.80 13.91
CA PHE A 223 -11.35 -2.02 13.15
C PHE A 223 -10.90 -1.78 11.72
N THR A 224 -10.36 -2.80 11.06
CA THR A 224 -10.12 -2.77 9.62
C THR A 224 -10.77 -3.97 8.94
N ALA A 225 -11.29 -3.75 7.74
CA ALA A 225 -11.88 -4.80 6.92
C ALA A 225 -11.75 -4.48 5.42
N ASN A 226 -11.88 -5.52 4.60
CA ASN A 226 -12.08 -5.45 3.16
C ASN A 226 -13.59 -5.40 2.81
N PRO A 227 -14.04 -4.53 1.88
CA PRO A 227 -15.42 -4.50 1.39
C PRO A 227 -15.99 -5.84 0.90
N GLU A 228 -15.19 -6.71 0.28
CA GLU A 228 -15.68 -8.00 -0.20
C GLU A 228 -16.03 -8.92 0.98
N ASP A 229 -15.09 -9.06 1.91
CA ASP A 229 -15.27 -9.88 3.10
C ASP A 229 -16.38 -9.31 3.98
N TYR A 230 -16.57 -8.00 3.97
CA TYR A 230 -17.66 -7.31 4.66
C TYR A 230 -19.06 -7.62 4.09
N THR A 231 -19.18 -7.91 2.79
CA THR A 231 -20.49 -8.10 2.12
C THR A 231 -20.85 -9.56 1.87
N ASN A 232 -19.87 -10.45 1.74
CA ASN A 232 -20.12 -11.87 1.54
C ASN A 232 -20.46 -12.59 2.86
N ARG A 233 -21.75 -12.87 3.08
CA ARG A 233 -22.30 -13.88 4.02
C ARG A 233 -22.06 -13.67 5.53
N GLY A 234 -22.35 -12.50 6.09
CA GLY A 234 -22.48 -12.37 7.56
C GLY A 234 -21.19 -12.67 8.32
N SER A 235 -20.05 -12.38 7.69
CA SER A 235 -18.72 -12.50 8.28
C SER A 235 -18.58 -11.61 9.52
N ILE A 236 -19.18 -10.42 9.52
CA ILE A 236 -19.38 -9.63 10.74
C ILE A 236 -20.82 -9.84 11.24
N VAL A 237 -20.96 -10.24 12.49
CA VAL A 237 -22.28 -10.41 13.12
C VAL A 237 -22.99 -9.06 13.20
N THR A 238 -24.26 -9.00 12.77
CA THR A 238 -25.08 -7.76 12.76
C THR A 238 -25.02 -6.97 14.07
N PRO A 239 -25.09 -7.60 15.27
CA PRO A 239 -24.98 -6.87 16.53
C PRO A 239 -23.67 -6.07 16.66
N LEU A 240 -22.55 -6.64 16.24
CA LEU A 240 -21.25 -5.98 16.31
C LEU A 240 -21.17 -4.82 15.31
N LYS A 241 -21.66 -5.04 14.08
CA LYS A 241 -21.72 -4.01 13.04
C LYS A 241 -22.49 -2.79 13.50
N ASP A 242 -23.66 -2.97 14.12
CA ASP A 242 -24.52 -1.87 14.57
C ASP A 242 -23.90 -1.06 15.75
N ARG A 243 -22.88 -1.60 16.42
CA ARG A 243 -22.18 -0.93 17.53
C ARG A 243 -20.95 -0.14 17.10
N ILE A 244 -20.43 -0.39 15.89
CA ILE A 244 -19.37 0.45 15.33
C ILE A 244 -20.01 1.72 14.75
N GLN A 245 -19.77 2.86 15.41
CA GLN A 245 -20.52 4.08 15.11
C GLN A 245 -20.10 4.78 13.82
N SER A 246 -18.82 4.70 13.45
CA SER A 246 -18.29 5.33 12.23
C SER A 246 -17.63 4.31 11.32
N GLN A 247 -18.15 4.20 10.11
CA GLN A 247 -17.53 3.45 9.03
C GLN A 247 -16.94 4.43 8.01
N ILE A 248 -15.64 4.30 7.75
CA ILE A 248 -14.88 5.20 6.88
C ILE A 248 -14.39 4.40 5.68
N LEU A 249 -14.78 4.83 4.48
CA LEU A 249 -14.38 4.18 3.23
C LEU A 249 -13.03 4.73 2.78
N THR A 250 -12.02 3.88 2.74
CA THR A 250 -10.71 4.23 2.16
C THR A 250 -10.69 3.97 0.66
N HIS A 251 -9.76 4.61 -0.04
CA HIS A 251 -9.61 4.44 -1.49
C HIS A 251 -8.14 4.45 -1.91
N TYR A 252 -7.85 3.94 -3.10
CA TYR A 252 -6.56 4.16 -3.74
C TYR A 252 -6.40 5.61 -4.20
N PRO A 253 -5.17 6.10 -4.45
CA PRO A 253 -4.93 7.40 -5.07
C PRO A 253 -5.74 7.57 -6.36
N LYS A 254 -6.30 8.77 -6.55
CA LYS A 254 -7.18 9.08 -7.71
C LYS A 254 -6.39 9.51 -8.94
N ASP A 255 -5.20 10.07 -8.72
CA ASP A 255 -4.30 10.60 -9.72
C ASP A 255 -2.88 10.06 -9.55
N ILE A 256 -2.11 10.14 -10.63
CA ILE A 256 -0.76 9.60 -10.72
C ILE A 256 0.21 10.38 -9.84
N ASP A 257 0.07 11.70 -9.72
CA ASP A 257 1.02 12.53 -8.96
C ASP A 257 0.95 12.22 -7.46
N THR A 258 -0.26 12.01 -6.93
CA THR A 258 -0.48 11.51 -5.56
C THR A 258 0.10 10.11 -5.37
N SER A 259 -0.15 9.20 -6.32
CA SER A 259 0.36 7.82 -6.27
C SER A 259 1.89 7.78 -6.30
N LEU A 260 2.49 8.60 -7.16
CA LEU A 260 3.94 8.76 -7.28
C LEU A 260 4.54 9.29 -5.98
N SER A 261 3.94 10.31 -5.38
CA SER A 261 4.42 10.88 -4.11
C SER A 261 4.43 9.83 -2.99
N ILE A 262 3.44 8.92 -2.99
CA ILE A 262 3.40 7.80 -2.05
C ILE A 262 4.52 6.81 -2.35
N THR A 263 4.70 6.42 -3.61
CA THR A 263 5.78 5.49 -4.00
C THR A 263 7.15 6.05 -3.65
N GLU A 264 7.42 7.33 -3.89
CA GLU A 264 8.69 7.96 -3.53
C GLU A 264 8.89 8.06 -2.00
N GLN A 265 7.81 8.26 -1.24
CA GLN A 265 7.88 8.28 0.22
C GLN A 265 8.16 6.89 0.81
N GLU A 266 7.62 5.83 0.21
CA GLU A 266 7.64 4.48 0.78
C GLU A 266 8.71 3.55 0.19
N ALA A 267 9.20 3.82 -1.02
CA ALA A 267 10.24 3.01 -1.65
C ALA A 267 11.56 3.11 -0.89
N ASN A 268 12.15 1.95 -0.60
CA ASN A 268 13.40 1.87 0.14
C ASN A 268 14.57 1.68 -0.82
N ILE A 269 15.06 2.79 -1.40
CA ILE A 269 16.25 2.79 -2.25
C ILE A 269 17.48 3.08 -1.39
N ASN A 270 18.51 2.24 -1.49
CA ASN A 270 19.73 2.43 -0.70
C ASN A 270 20.53 3.63 -1.22
N ALA A 271 21.24 4.33 -0.34
CA ALA A 271 22.06 5.49 -0.71
C ALA A 271 23.13 5.16 -1.79
N GLU A 272 23.66 3.93 -1.80
CA GLU A 272 24.59 3.47 -2.84
C GLU A 272 23.91 3.36 -4.22
N GLN A 273 22.66 2.90 -4.24
CA GLN A 273 21.85 2.80 -5.45
C GLN A 273 21.46 4.19 -5.96
N GLU A 274 21.09 5.11 -5.06
CA GLU A 274 20.76 6.51 -5.43
C GLU A 274 21.95 7.24 -6.08
N GLN A 275 23.16 6.96 -5.62
CA GLN A 275 24.38 7.55 -6.21
C GLN A 275 24.70 6.96 -7.59
N LYS A 276 24.37 5.68 -7.80
CA LYS A 276 24.74 4.94 -9.00
C LYS A 276 23.68 5.00 -10.11
N VAL A 277 22.40 5.02 -9.76
CA VAL A 277 21.28 4.87 -10.70
C VAL A 277 20.42 6.13 -10.69
N SER A 278 20.33 6.80 -11.85
CA SER A 278 19.38 7.90 -12.04
C SER A 278 18.06 7.40 -12.62
N ILE A 279 16.94 7.82 -12.02
CA ILE A 279 15.59 7.49 -12.49
C ILE A 279 14.87 8.75 -13.01
N SER A 280 14.38 8.69 -14.24
CA SER A 280 13.64 9.78 -14.88
C SER A 280 12.18 9.81 -14.41
N ASP A 281 11.59 11.01 -14.32
CA ASP A 281 10.15 11.22 -14.05
C ASP A 281 9.25 10.37 -14.97
N LEU A 282 9.62 10.21 -16.25
CA LEU A 282 8.91 9.35 -17.21
C LEU A 282 8.81 7.91 -16.70
N ILE A 283 9.92 7.34 -16.21
CA ILE A 283 9.95 5.97 -15.68
C ILE A 283 9.07 5.86 -14.45
N LYS A 284 9.14 6.84 -13.53
CA LYS A 284 8.32 6.82 -12.33
C LYS A 284 6.83 6.83 -12.68
N ARG A 285 6.42 7.69 -13.61
CA ARG A 285 5.04 7.77 -14.12
C ARG A 285 4.59 6.52 -14.85
N LEU A 286 5.48 5.87 -15.61
CA LEU A 286 5.18 4.58 -16.25
C LEU A 286 4.89 3.49 -15.22
N ILE A 287 5.71 3.39 -14.17
CA ILE A 287 5.52 2.42 -13.08
C ILE A 287 4.18 2.67 -12.37
N GLU A 288 3.86 3.92 -12.07
CA GLU A 288 2.55 4.26 -11.50
C GLU A 288 1.40 3.90 -12.45
N GLN A 289 1.53 4.24 -13.74
CA GLN A 289 0.50 3.96 -14.74
C GLN A 289 0.16 2.47 -14.81
N VAL A 290 1.13 1.56 -14.61
CA VAL A 290 0.87 0.11 -14.57
C VAL A 290 -0.21 -0.23 -13.55
N ALA A 291 -0.18 0.36 -12.35
CA ALA A 291 -1.20 0.09 -11.33
C ALA A 291 -2.58 0.64 -11.73
N PHE A 292 -2.64 1.80 -12.39
CA PHE A 292 -3.89 2.36 -12.91
C PHE A 292 -4.50 1.50 -14.02
N GLU A 293 -3.67 0.99 -14.94
CA GLU A 293 -4.12 0.04 -15.96
C GLU A 293 -4.61 -1.25 -15.31
N ALA A 294 -3.87 -1.79 -14.34
CA ALA A 294 -4.24 -3.03 -13.64
C ALA A 294 -5.58 -2.92 -12.91
N ARG A 295 -5.89 -1.79 -12.27
CA ARG A 295 -7.17 -1.56 -11.57
C ARG A 295 -8.39 -1.57 -12.49
N THR A 296 -8.20 -1.25 -13.77
CA THR A 296 -9.30 -1.21 -14.74
C THR A 296 -9.34 -2.42 -15.66
N ASN A 297 -8.24 -3.20 -15.72
CA ASN A 297 -8.08 -4.39 -16.55
C ASN A 297 -9.13 -5.47 -16.25
N GLU A 298 -9.54 -6.20 -17.29
CA GLU A 298 -10.51 -7.30 -17.21
C GLU A 298 -9.90 -8.61 -16.71
N TYR A 299 -8.58 -8.80 -16.91
CA TYR A 299 -7.85 -9.98 -16.46
C TYR A 299 -7.42 -9.92 -14.99
N VAL A 300 -7.62 -8.79 -14.31
CA VAL A 300 -7.22 -8.57 -12.92
C VAL A 300 -8.45 -8.54 -12.02
N ASP A 301 -8.39 -9.26 -10.90
CA ASP A 301 -9.47 -9.28 -9.92
C ASP A 301 -9.57 -7.95 -9.16
N LYS A 302 -10.63 -7.20 -9.47
CA LYS A 302 -10.92 -5.90 -8.86
C LYS A 302 -11.28 -6.01 -7.37
N LYS A 303 -11.75 -7.18 -6.93
CA LYS A 303 -12.19 -7.37 -5.54
C LYS A 303 -11.01 -7.55 -4.59
N SER A 304 -9.99 -8.28 -5.01
CA SER A 304 -8.70 -8.34 -4.32
C SER A 304 -7.97 -6.99 -4.32
N GLY A 305 -8.11 -6.25 -5.42
CA GLY A 305 -7.59 -4.89 -5.59
C GLY A 305 -6.08 -4.82 -5.88
N VAL A 306 -5.65 -3.70 -6.46
CA VAL A 306 -4.23 -3.47 -6.82
C VAL A 306 -3.59 -2.47 -5.86
N SER A 307 -2.79 -3.02 -4.94
CA SER A 307 -2.16 -2.28 -3.84
C SER A 307 -1.08 -1.31 -4.30
N ALA A 308 -0.84 -0.24 -3.53
CA ALA A 308 0.33 0.63 -3.70
C ALA A 308 1.67 -0.13 -3.53
N ARG A 309 1.64 -1.31 -2.87
CA ARG A 309 2.82 -2.19 -2.77
C ARG A 309 3.33 -2.67 -4.14
N LEU A 310 2.48 -2.71 -5.17
CA LEU A 310 2.90 -3.05 -6.52
C LEU A 310 3.86 -2.01 -7.08
N THR A 311 3.49 -0.73 -7.00
CA THR A 311 4.30 0.36 -7.58
C THR A 311 5.58 0.57 -6.77
N ILE A 312 5.52 0.45 -5.44
CA ILE A 312 6.70 0.49 -4.57
C ILE A 312 7.71 -0.60 -4.96
N ALA A 313 7.28 -1.87 -5.02
CA ALA A 313 8.17 -2.98 -5.38
C ALA A 313 8.62 -2.92 -6.85
N ALA A 314 7.79 -2.40 -7.76
CA ALA A 314 8.16 -2.19 -9.16
C ALA A 314 9.22 -1.08 -9.29
N PHE A 315 9.11 -0.01 -8.50
CA PHE A 315 10.09 1.07 -8.44
C PHE A 315 11.46 0.58 -7.94
N GLU A 316 11.47 -0.16 -6.83
CA GLU A 316 12.67 -0.80 -6.28
C GLU A 316 13.31 -1.77 -7.28
N ASN A 317 12.50 -2.60 -7.96
CA ASN A 317 12.99 -3.52 -8.99
C ASN A 317 13.53 -2.79 -10.22
N ALA A 318 12.93 -1.68 -10.64
CA ALA A 318 13.42 -0.91 -11.79
C ALA A 318 14.81 -0.35 -11.53
N VAL A 319 15.03 0.20 -10.32
CA VAL A 319 16.36 0.66 -9.87
C VAL A 319 17.35 -0.50 -9.81
N SER A 320 16.94 -1.62 -9.21
CA SER A 320 17.79 -2.82 -9.10
C SER A 320 18.14 -3.45 -10.45
N SER A 321 17.24 -3.35 -11.43
CA SER A 321 17.47 -3.85 -12.80
C SER A 321 18.54 -3.04 -13.51
N ALA A 322 18.45 -1.70 -13.42
CA ALA A 322 19.48 -0.82 -13.95
C ALA A 322 20.82 -0.99 -13.21
N GLU A 323 20.80 -1.12 -11.89
CA GLU A 323 22.00 -1.38 -11.10
C GLU A 323 22.68 -2.69 -11.53
N ARG A 324 21.92 -3.78 -11.67
CA ARG A 324 22.44 -5.08 -12.12
C ARG A 324 23.12 -4.93 -13.47
N ARG A 325 22.49 -4.24 -14.43
CA ARG A 325 23.04 -3.98 -15.76
C ARG A 325 24.36 -3.19 -15.68
N ALA A 326 24.42 -2.17 -14.82
CA ALA A 326 25.65 -1.41 -14.60
C ALA A 326 26.75 -2.26 -13.96
N LEU A 327 26.42 -3.13 -12.99
CA LEU A 327 27.37 -4.04 -12.35
C LEU A 327 27.95 -5.05 -13.35
N VAL A 328 27.10 -5.70 -14.16
CA VAL A 328 27.52 -6.64 -15.21
C VAL A 328 28.49 -5.97 -16.19
N ASN A 329 28.27 -4.70 -16.51
CA ASN A 329 29.09 -3.93 -17.44
C ASN A 329 30.26 -3.17 -16.81
N ASN A 330 30.44 -3.26 -15.48
CA ASN A 330 31.40 -2.46 -14.71
C ASN A 330 31.24 -0.94 -14.92
N GLU A 331 30.00 -0.46 -15.09
CA GLU A 331 29.66 0.96 -15.18
C GLU A 331 29.52 1.59 -13.79
N THR A 332 30.14 2.77 -13.62
CA THR A 332 30.09 3.51 -12.35
C THR A 332 28.76 4.21 -12.10
N HIS A 333 28.05 4.59 -13.17
CA HIS A 333 26.78 5.29 -13.13
C HIS A 333 25.91 4.82 -14.29
N THR A 334 24.60 4.78 -14.08
CA THR A 334 23.64 4.46 -15.14
C THR A 334 22.29 5.15 -14.93
N GLN A 335 21.38 4.98 -15.88
CA GLN A 335 19.98 5.37 -15.74
C GLN A 335 19.04 4.17 -15.91
N VAL A 336 17.82 4.28 -15.39
CA VAL A 336 16.75 3.33 -15.69
C VAL A 336 16.22 3.58 -17.11
N TRP A 337 16.32 2.58 -17.97
CA TRP A 337 15.81 2.59 -19.34
C TRP A 337 14.40 1.98 -19.42
N ILE A 338 13.72 2.19 -20.55
CA ILE A 338 12.40 1.57 -20.79
C ILE A 338 12.56 0.04 -20.87
N SER A 339 13.65 -0.44 -21.45
CA SER A 339 14.02 -1.87 -21.46
C SER A 339 14.20 -2.46 -20.06
N ASP A 340 14.66 -1.69 -19.08
CA ASP A 340 14.83 -2.16 -17.69
C ASP A 340 13.46 -2.42 -17.02
N LEU A 341 12.34 -1.92 -17.57
CA LEU A 341 11.00 -2.20 -17.06
C LEU A 341 10.61 -3.69 -17.19
N ALA A 342 11.31 -4.47 -18.01
CA ALA A 342 11.15 -5.93 -18.00
C ALA A 342 11.45 -6.54 -16.60
N GLY A 343 12.33 -5.90 -15.82
CA GLY A 343 12.67 -6.35 -14.47
C GLY A 343 11.59 -6.07 -13.40
N ILE A 344 10.56 -5.28 -13.71
CA ILE A 344 9.45 -5.04 -12.77
C ILE A 344 8.36 -6.13 -12.86
N ILE A 345 8.39 -6.97 -13.89
CA ILE A 345 7.38 -8.01 -14.13
C ILE A 345 7.18 -8.92 -12.91
N PRO A 346 8.22 -9.42 -12.20
CA PRO A 346 8.04 -10.21 -10.98
C PRO A 346 7.31 -9.46 -9.86
N SER A 347 7.50 -8.14 -9.74
CA SER A 347 6.79 -7.30 -8.77
C SER A 347 5.31 -7.13 -9.11
N ILE A 348 4.95 -7.19 -10.39
CA ILE A 348 3.56 -7.13 -10.85
C ILE A 348 2.89 -8.47 -10.55
N THR A 349 3.44 -9.58 -11.04
CA THR A 349 2.80 -10.91 -10.95
C THR A 349 2.59 -11.35 -9.51
N GLY A 350 3.51 -11.04 -8.60
CA GLY A 350 3.36 -11.38 -7.17
C GLY A 350 2.42 -10.47 -6.37
N LYS A 351 1.81 -9.45 -6.99
CA LYS A 351 1.00 -8.42 -6.31
C LYS A 351 -0.37 -8.16 -6.96
N ILE A 352 -0.68 -8.86 -8.04
CA ILE A 352 -2.00 -8.86 -8.67
C ILE A 352 -2.62 -10.25 -8.53
N GLU A 353 -3.91 -10.30 -8.25
CA GLU A 353 -4.70 -11.51 -8.36
C GLU A 353 -5.39 -11.49 -9.72
N LEU A 354 -5.37 -12.60 -10.44
CA LEU A 354 -5.99 -12.70 -11.75
C LEU A 354 -7.37 -13.34 -11.66
N VAL A 355 -8.25 -12.95 -12.58
CA VAL A 355 -9.47 -13.71 -12.82
C VAL A 355 -9.16 -14.93 -13.68
N TYR A 356 -10.12 -15.84 -13.82
CA TYR A 356 -9.94 -17.09 -14.58
C TYR A 356 -9.40 -16.86 -16.01
N GLU A 357 -9.93 -15.86 -16.72
CA GLU A 357 -9.46 -15.48 -18.05
C GLU A 357 -8.01 -14.98 -18.06
N GLY A 358 -7.58 -14.29 -16.99
CA GLY A 358 -6.21 -13.82 -16.84
C GLY A 358 -5.23 -14.96 -16.53
N GLU A 359 -5.66 -15.95 -15.75
CA GLU A 359 -4.88 -17.17 -15.50
C GLU A 359 -4.67 -17.98 -16.78
N GLN A 360 -5.66 -18.01 -17.69
CA GLN A 360 -5.53 -18.68 -19.00
C GLN A 360 -4.51 -18.00 -19.92
N GLU A 361 -4.45 -16.66 -19.93
CA GLU A 361 -3.43 -15.90 -20.67
C GLU A 361 -2.02 -16.08 -20.08
N GLY A 362 -1.95 -16.39 -18.79
CA GLY A 362 -0.72 -16.56 -18.04
C GLY A 362 -0.26 -15.26 -17.36
N PRO A 363 0.16 -15.32 -16.08
CA PRO A 363 0.44 -14.14 -15.27
C PRO A 363 1.56 -13.26 -15.83
N TYR A 364 2.59 -13.88 -16.41
CA TYR A 364 3.67 -13.17 -17.07
C TYR A 364 3.17 -12.33 -18.25
N GLN A 365 2.35 -12.92 -19.12
CA GLN A 365 1.84 -12.24 -20.32
C GLN A 365 0.89 -11.10 -19.94
N VAL A 366 0.04 -11.29 -18.93
CA VAL A 366 -0.82 -10.23 -18.40
C VAL A 366 0.02 -9.06 -17.87
N ALA A 367 1.10 -9.34 -17.12
CA ALA A 367 2.00 -8.31 -16.61
C ALA A 367 2.70 -7.53 -17.73
N VAL A 368 3.22 -8.21 -18.76
CA VAL A 368 3.82 -7.56 -19.94
C VAL A 368 2.79 -6.68 -20.65
N ASN A 369 1.57 -7.19 -20.84
CA ASN A 369 0.48 -6.43 -21.46
C ASN A 369 0.11 -5.18 -20.64
N LEU A 370 0.17 -5.24 -19.30
CA LEU A 370 -0.05 -4.08 -18.43
C LEU A 370 1.03 -3.01 -18.61
N VAL A 371 2.30 -3.40 -18.71
CA VAL A 371 3.41 -2.47 -19.01
C VAL A 371 3.24 -1.83 -20.38
N ASP A 372 2.87 -2.60 -21.40
CA ASP A 372 2.64 -2.07 -22.75
C ASP A 372 1.42 -1.13 -22.82
N LYS A 373 0.34 -1.42 -22.08
CA LYS A 373 -0.78 -0.49 -21.92
C LYS A 373 -0.34 0.79 -21.20
N ALA A 374 0.46 0.69 -20.16
CA ALA A 374 0.99 1.85 -19.45
C ALA A 374 1.86 2.75 -20.34
N ILE A 375 2.75 2.14 -21.14
CA ILE A 375 3.53 2.82 -22.17
C ILE A 375 2.61 3.52 -23.18
N ARG A 376 1.60 2.83 -23.70
CA ARG A 376 0.64 3.38 -24.66
C ARG A 376 -0.09 4.60 -24.11
N THR A 377 -0.56 4.55 -22.86
CA THR A 377 -1.28 5.64 -22.20
C THR A 377 -0.35 6.84 -21.94
N GLN A 378 0.83 6.61 -21.38
CA GLN A 378 1.79 7.68 -21.11
C GLN A 378 2.36 8.28 -22.40
N PHE A 379 2.47 7.51 -23.49
CA PHE A 379 3.00 8.01 -24.75
C PHE A 379 2.22 9.23 -25.27
N LEU A 380 0.90 9.26 -25.07
CA LEU A 380 0.05 10.39 -25.47
C LEU A 380 0.27 11.68 -24.66
N GLN A 381 0.87 11.59 -23.47
CA GLN A 381 1.20 12.75 -22.65
C GLN A 381 2.48 13.44 -23.13
N TYR A 382 3.40 12.68 -23.73
CA TYR A 382 4.71 13.19 -24.18
C TYR A 382 4.76 13.43 -25.68
N PHE A 383 4.03 12.65 -26.49
CA PHE A 383 4.17 12.62 -27.93
C PHE A 383 2.81 12.68 -28.66
N PRO A 384 2.75 13.25 -29.88
CA PRO A 384 1.52 13.33 -30.66
C PRO A 384 0.88 11.96 -30.92
N ASN A 385 -0.44 11.86 -30.79
CA ASN A 385 -1.16 10.59 -31.01
C ASN A 385 -0.91 10.02 -32.43
N PRO A 386 -0.35 8.80 -32.57
CA PRO A 386 -0.07 8.21 -33.87
C PRO A 386 -1.32 7.82 -34.69
N GLU A 387 -2.46 7.56 -34.05
CA GLU A 387 -3.69 7.09 -34.72
C GLU A 387 -4.49 8.19 -35.44
N VAL A 388 -4.28 9.46 -35.09
CA VAL A 388 -4.99 10.60 -35.70
C VAL A 388 -4.71 10.69 -37.21
N GLN A 389 -3.59 10.12 -37.68
CA GLN A 389 -3.23 10.08 -39.09
C GLN A 389 -3.98 9.02 -39.90
N LYS A 390 -4.46 7.93 -39.29
CA LYS A 390 -5.18 6.85 -40.00
C LYS A 390 -6.57 7.27 -40.52
N LYS A 391 -7.14 8.39 -40.07
CA LYS A 391 -8.57 8.76 -40.28
C LYS A 391 -8.85 9.75 -41.43
N ARG A 392 -7.87 10.25 -42.21
CA ARG A 392 -8.16 11.17 -43.35
C ARG A 392 -8.21 10.43 -44.70
N LYS A 393 -9.42 10.32 -45.27
CA LYS A 393 -9.71 9.75 -46.61
C LYS A 393 -9.02 10.53 -47.74
N PRO A 394 -8.66 9.88 -48.88
CA PRO A 394 -8.00 10.52 -50.00
C PRO A 394 -9.00 11.34 -50.82
N THR A 395 -9.07 12.65 -50.60
CA THR A 395 -9.66 13.56 -51.57
C THR A 395 -8.59 13.90 -52.61
N GLY A 396 -8.77 13.41 -53.83
CA GLY A 396 -7.80 13.46 -54.94
C GLY A 396 -7.50 14.86 -55.52
N LYS A 397 -7.05 15.80 -54.70
CA LYS A 397 -6.44 17.06 -55.15
C LYS A 397 -5.10 17.27 -54.43
N PRO A 398 -3.98 17.42 -55.16
CA PRO A 398 -2.71 17.77 -54.55
C PRO A 398 -2.72 19.27 -54.22
N SER A 399 -3.18 19.63 -53.03
CA SER A 399 -2.99 20.97 -52.49
C SER A 399 -1.58 21.09 -51.90
N GLN A 400 -1.01 22.30 -51.95
CA GLN A 400 0.33 22.66 -51.43
C GLN A 400 0.57 22.31 -49.93
N GLN A 401 -0.47 21.86 -49.22
CA GLN A 401 -0.40 21.25 -47.89
C GLN A 401 0.24 19.83 -47.89
N GLN A 402 0.49 19.22 -49.05
CA GLN A 402 1.17 17.91 -49.17
C GLN A 402 2.60 17.88 -48.60
N LYS A 403 3.23 19.02 -48.33
CA LYS A 403 4.55 19.08 -47.69
C LYS A 403 4.53 19.03 -46.16
N GLU A 404 3.39 19.30 -45.52
CA GLU A 404 3.21 19.12 -44.06
C GLU A 404 2.58 17.75 -43.72
N LEU A 405 2.34 16.91 -44.75
CA LEU A 405 1.48 15.72 -44.70
C LEU A 405 2.21 14.39 -44.41
N ASP A 406 3.45 14.45 -43.92
CA ASP A 406 4.14 13.28 -43.39
C ASP A 406 4.04 13.33 -41.87
N GLY A 407 3.33 12.37 -41.28
CA GLY A 407 3.18 12.29 -39.83
C GLY A 407 4.53 12.34 -39.11
N PRO A 408 4.61 12.90 -37.88
CA PRO A 408 5.87 13.07 -37.15
C PRO A 408 6.75 11.82 -37.05
N TYR A 409 6.16 10.62 -37.19
CA TYR A 409 6.85 9.34 -37.09
C TYR A 409 7.20 8.69 -38.43
N LYS A 410 6.81 9.28 -39.58
CA LYS A 410 6.95 8.63 -40.89
C LYS A 410 8.41 8.31 -41.23
N THR A 411 9.34 9.20 -40.91
CA THR A 411 10.78 8.95 -41.12
C THR A 411 11.25 7.71 -40.35
N ILE A 412 10.74 7.52 -39.14
CA ILE A 412 11.06 6.38 -38.27
C ILE A 412 10.43 5.10 -38.84
N THR A 413 9.13 5.11 -39.18
CA THR A 413 8.47 3.92 -39.74
C THR A 413 9.09 3.53 -41.08
N SER A 414 9.35 4.49 -41.96
CA SER A 414 10.02 4.25 -43.24
C SER A 414 11.46 3.74 -43.10
N TRP A 415 12.12 3.95 -41.95
CA TRP A 415 13.41 3.32 -41.69
C TRP A 415 13.26 1.82 -41.48
N PHE A 416 12.24 1.39 -40.73
CA PHE A 416 11.92 -0.03 -40.52
C PHE A 416 11.35 -0.67 -41.80
N ASP A 417 10.47 0.01 -42.54
CA ASP A 417 9.87 -0.48 -43.80
C ASP A 417 10.94 -0.83 -44.86
N LYS A 418 12.14 -0.23 -44.79
CA LYS A 418 13.29 -0.56 -45.65
C LYS A 418 13.98 -1.88 -45.29
N GLY A 419 13.47 -2.61 -44.30
CA GLY A 419 14.05 -3.88 -43.82
C GLY A 419 15.11 -3.71 -42.72
N ASN A 420 15.30 -2.49 -42.20
CA ASN A 420 16.18 -2.29 -41.05
C ASN A 420 15.51 -2.82 -39.77
N HIS A 421 16.33 -3.28 -38.84
CA HIS A 421 15.91 -3.69 -37.50
C HIS A 421 16.84 -3.07 -36.46
N LEU A 422 16.33 -2.93 -35.24
CA LEU A 422 17.09 -2.46 -34.11
C LEU A 422 16.98 -3.49 -32.98
N ASP A 423 18.11 -4.02 -32.58
CA ASP A 423 18.20 -4.94 -31.44
C ASP A 423 18.76 -4.19 -30.22
N ILE A 424 18.03 -4.22 -29.12
CA ILE A 424 18.43 -3.67 -27.82
C ILE A 424 18.57 -4.83 -26.85
N LEU A 425 19.80 -5.15 -26.46
CA LEU A 425 20.06 -6.16 -25.43
C LEU A 425 19.68 -5.62 -24.05
N ASN A 426 19.10 -6.46 -23.20
CA ASN A 426 18.76 -6.07 -21.83
C ASN A 426 20.01 -5.65 -21.06
N ASP A 427 21.11 -6.41 -21.17
CA ASP A 427 22.37 -6.11 -20.48
C ASP A 427 23.30 -5.17 -21.28
N MET A 428 22.76 -4.39 -22.25
CA MET A 428 23.56 -3.45 -23.06
C MET A 428 24.10 -2.28 -22.22
N LYS A 429 25.34 -1.85 -22.53
CA LYS A 429 25.93 -0.63 -21.96
C LYS A 429 25.16 0.62 -22.37
N ASP A 430 25.16 1.64 -21.52
CA ASP A 430 24.45 2.90 -21.79
C ASP A 430 24.94 3.57 -23.09
N ALA A 431 26.26 3.63 -23.27
CA ALA A 431 26.87 4.25 -24.44
C ALA A 431 26.54 3.49 -25.74
N GLU A 432 26.54 2.16 -25.70
CA GLU A 432 26.21 1.32 -26.85
C GLU A 432 24.73 1.46 -27.22
N LYS A 433 23.85 1.50 -26.21
CA LYS A 433 22.41 1.73 -26.39
C LYS A 433 22.14 3.09 -27.03
N MET A 434 22.81 4.14 -26.57
CA MET A 434 22.73 5.47 -27.21
C MET A 434 23.12 5.42 -28.68
N VAL A 435 24.27 4.81 -29.01
CA VAL A 435 24.74 4.67 -30.40
C VAL A 435 23.73 3.89 -31.24
N ALA A 436 23.12 2.84 -30.71
CA ALA A 436 22.09 2.07 -31.40
C ALA A 436 20.85 2.91 -31.72
N LEU A 437 20.37 3.71 -30.76
CA LEU A 437 19.21 4.60 -30.95
C LEU A 437 19.47 5.68 -32.02
N TYR A 438 20.69 6.22 -32.09
CA TYR A 438 21.06 7.21 -33.11
C TYR A 438 21.07 6.67 -34.54
N LYS A 439 21.05 5.34 -34.75
CA LYS A 439 20.98 4.73 -36.09
C LYS A 439 19.61 4.85 -36.74
N VAL A 440 18.55 5.06 -35.94
CA VAL A 440 17.17 5.12 -36.44
C VAL A 440 16.87 6.51 -36.98
N ASP A 441 16.63 6.59 -38.30
CA ASP A 441 16.38 7.86 -38.97
C ASP A 441 15.15 8.58 -38.38
N GLY A 442 15.32 9.87 -38.08
CA GLY A 442 14.24 10.72 -37.57
C GLY A 442 14.01 10.65 -36.06
N LEU A 443 14.53 9.63 -35.36
CA LEU A 443 14.27 9.41 -33.93
C LEU A 443 14.81 10.54 -33.04
N TYR A 444 16.07 10.91 -33.21
CA TYR A 444 16.64 12.05 -32.49
C TYR A 444 15.96 13.38 -32.86
N SER A 445 15.61 13.54 -34.13
CA SER A 445 15.06 14.79 -34.65
C SER A 445 13.67 15.10 -34.08
N ILE A 446 12.81 14.09 -33.90
CA ILE A 446 11.49 14.29 -33.29
C ILE A 446 11.61 14.63 -31.81
N VAL A 447 12.50 13.93 -31.08
CA VAL A 447 12.73 14.18 -29.66
C VAL A 447 13.25 15.61 -29.44
N LYS A 448 14.27 16.05 -30.19
CA LYS A 448 14.79 17.42 -30.06
C LYS A 448 13.81 18.51 -30.50
N LYS A 449 12.93 18.22 -31.45
CA LYS A 449 11.89 19.16 -31.87
C LYS A 449 10.86 19.40 -30.76
N LEU A 450 10.48 18.36 -30.02
CA LEU A 450 9.48 18.43 -28.96
C LEU A 450 10.09 18.82 -27.60
N PHE A 451 11.31 18.37 -27.33
CA PHE A 451 12.02 18.56 -26.07
C PHE A 451 13.41 19.18 -26.31
N PRO A 452 13.49 20.45 -26.73
CA PRO A 452 14.75 21.10 -27.09
C PRO A 452 15.72 21.24 -25.90
N MET A 453 15.19 21.33 -24.68
CA MET A 453 15.96 21.48 -23.44
C MET A 453 16.40 20.15 -22.81
N ALA A 454 15.96 19.01 -23.33
CA ALA A 454 16.33 17.71 -22.78
C ALA A 454 17.84 17.49 -22.92
N ASN A 455 18.50 17.03 -21.85
CA ASN A 455 19.91 16.66 -21.91
C ASN A 455 20.12 15.39 -22.76
N GLU A 456 21.37 14.94 -22.94
CA GLU A 456 21.67 13.79 -23.79
C GLU A 456 21.04 12.48 -23.26
N LYS A 457 21.13 12.23 -21.95
CA LYS A 457 20.56 11.02 -21.31
C LYS A 457 19.03 10.99 -21.40
N GLU A 458 18.40 12.12 -21.14
CA GLU A 458 16.95 12.31 -21.28
C GLU A 458 16.49 12.13 -22.72
N SER A 459 17.24 12.72 -23.67
CA SER A 459 16.95 12.58 -25.11
C SER A 459 17.04 11.11 -25.52
N ALA A 460 18.04 10.37 -25.04
CA ALA A 460 18.19 8.96 -25.32
C ALA A 460 17.05 8.11 -24.75
N LEU A 461 16.63 8.37 -23.51
CA LEU A 461 15.48 7.69 -22.92
C LEU A 461 14.19 7.96 -23.71
N LEU A 462 13.96 9.21 -24.11
CA LEU A 462 12.81 9.59 -24.93
C LEU A 462 12.85 8.94 -26.32
N MET A 463 14.03 8.76 -26.91
CA MET A 463 14.19 8.03 -28.17
C MET A 463 13.76 6.57 -28.02
N GLU A 464 14.20 5.87 -26.96
CA GLU A 464 13.74 4.51 -26.67
C GLU A 464 12.23 4.48 -26.43
N PHE A 465 11.69 5.43 -25.65
CA PHE A 465 10.26 5.53 -25.38
C PHE A 465 9.41 5.70 -26.65
N VAL A 466 9.91 6.43 -27.66
CA VAL A 466 9.24 6.52 -28.98
C VAL A 466 9.13 5.17 -29.65
N LEU A 467 10.18 4.34 -29.64
CA LEU A 467 10.13 3.00 -30.25
C LEU A 467 9.11 2.11 -29.55
N HIS A 468 9.14 2.08 -28.21
CA HIS A 468 8.16 1.33 -27.42
C HIS A 468 6.73 1.84 -27.67
N GLY A 469 6.51 3.15 -27.67
CA GLY A 469 5.21 3.77 -27.95
C GLY A 469 4.69 3.43 -29.35
N LEU A 470 5.52 3.55 -30.40
CA LEU A 470 5.15 3.17 -31.76
C LEU A 470 4.80 1.69 -31.88
N SER A 471 5.51 0.82 -31.14
CA SER A 471 5.17 -0.61 -31.09
C SER A 471 3.83 -0.86 -30.41
N ALA A 472 3.53 -0.15 -29.32
CA ALA A 472 2.26 -0.26 -28.60
C ALA A 472 1.05 0.27 -29.42
N TYR A 473 1.31 1.12 -30.42
CA TYR A 473 0.33 1.55 -31.43
C TYR A 473 0.34 0.70 -32.71
N SER A 474 1.10 -0.40 -32.72
CA SER A 474 1.26 -1.32 -33.86
C SER A 474 1.64 -0.57 -35.16
N LEU A 475 2.59 0.35 -35.06
CA LEU A 475 3.24 1.00 -36.20
C LEU A 475 4.56 0.33 -36.56
N ILE A 476 5.21 -0.28 -35.57
CA ILE A 476 6.38 -1.14 -35.73
C ILE A 476 6.18 -2.41 -34.91
N SER A 477 6.87 -3.48 -35.27
CA SER A 477 6.87 -4.75 -34.52
C SER A 477 7.88 -4.68 -33.39
N LYS A 478 7.52 -5.21 -32.22
CA LYS A 478 8.42 -5.46 -31.08
C LYS A 478 8.37 -6.95 -30.76
N LYS A 479 9.52 -7.61 -30.76
CA LYS A 479 9.66 -9.01 -30.29
C LYS A 479 10.71 -9.07 -29.19
N ILE A 480 10.47 -9.90 -28.18
CA ILE A 480 11.43 -10.18 -27.12
C ILE A 480 11.95 -11.59 -27.38
N ILE A 481 13.27 -11.73 -27.58
CA ILE A 481 13.94 -13.00 -27.90
C ILE A 481 15.21 -13.07 -27.03
N ASP A 482 15.31 -14.06 -26.15
CA ASP A 482 16.51 -14.36 -25.33
C ASP A 482 17.19 -13.12 -24.72
N GLY A 483 16.41 -12.26 -24.05
CA GLY A 483 16.94 -11.05 -23.41
C GLY A 483 17.28 -9.90 -24.37
N THR A 484 16.80 -9.97 -25.62
CA THR A 484 16.92 -8.94 -26.65
C THR A 484 15.55 -8.41 -27.04
N ILE A 485 15.39 -7.09 -27.07
CA ILE A 485 14.22 -6.41 -27.62
C ILE A 485 14.52 -6.03 -29.07
N GLN A 486 13.87 -6.70 -30.01
CA GLN A 486 14.00 -6.45 -31.44
C GLN A 486 12.83 -5.60 -31.95
N PHE A 487 13.14 -4.44 -32.52
CA PHE A 487 12.22 -3.61 -33.29
C PHE A 487 12.41 -3.84 -34.79
N LYS A 488 11.31 -4.05 -35.52
CA LYS A 488 11.33 -4.28 -36.98
C LYS A 488 10.05 -3.82 -37.67
N ASP A 489 10.01 -3.93 -39.00
CA ASP A 489 8.80 -3.70 -39.78
C ASP A 489 7.64 -4.61 -39.31
N LEU A 490 6.46 -4.01 -39.19
CA LEU A 490 5.23 -4.70 -38.83
C LEU A 490 4.80 -5.67 -39.94
N ILE A 491 4.80 -5.24 -41.19
CA ILE A 491 4.24 -6.02 -42.31
C ILE A 491 5.12 -7.24 -42.60
N GLY A 492 6.44 -7.03 -42.70
CA GLY A 492 7.40 -8.12 -42.83
C GLY A 492 7.39 -9.09 -41.64
N SER A 493 7.08 -8.61 -40.43
CA SER A 493 6.95 -9.48 -39.26
C SER A 493 5.71 -10.38 -39.31
N MET A 494 4.59 -9.88 -39.86
CA MET A 494 3.35 -10.64 -40.04
C MET A 494 3.44 -11.65 -41.18
N MET A 495 4.13 -11.31 -42.29
CA MET A 495 4.28 -12.22 -43.43
C MET A 495 5.31 -13.34 -43.21
N ASN A 496 6.25 -13.15 -42.27
CA ASN A 496 7.20 -14.20 -41.85
C ASN A 496 6.62 -15.15 -40.79
N LEU A 497 5.41 -14.92 -40.28
CA LEU A 497 4.60 -15.99 -39.71
C LEU A 497 4.07 -16.79 -40.91
N GLY A 498 4.70 -17.92 -41.21
CA GLY A 498 4.31 -18.80 -42.32
C GLY A 498 2.84 -19.22 -42.25
N PRO A 499 2.30 -19.88 -43.30
CA PRO A 499 0.92 -20.33 -43.28
C PRO A 499 0.71 -21.20 -42.03
N LEU A 500 -0.26 -20.84 -41.20
CA LEU A 500 -0.81 -21.72 -40.18
C LEU A 500 -1.23 -23.02 -40.87
N THR A 501 -0.37 -24.02 -40.84
CA THR A 501 -0.78 -25.41 -40.93
C THR A 501 -1.57 -25.68 -39.67
N MET A 502 -2.90 -25.60 -39.78
CA MET A 502 -3.79 -26.41 -38.95
C MET A 502 -3.38 -27.86 -39.21
N ASP A 503 -2.43 -28.43 -38.45
CA ASP A 503 -2.18 -29.87 -38.30
C ASP A 503 -0.91 -30.23 -37.48
N GLU A 504 -0.38 -29.35 -36.62
CA GLU A 504 0.62 -29.77 -35.62
C GLU A 504 0.14 -29.38 -34.22
N GLU A 505 -0.39 -30.37 -33.50
CA GLU A 505 -0.47 -30.40 -32.05
C GLU A 505 0.97 -30.36 -31.52
N ASP A 506 1.45 -29.19 -31.13
CA ASP A 506 2.71 -29.07 -30.39
C ASP A 506 2.50 -29.62 -28.97
N GLU A 507 2.91 -30.88 -28.78
CA GLU A 507 3.29 -31.44 -27.49
C GLU A 507 4.42 -30.58 -26.89
N PHE A 508 4.04 -29.64 -26.03
CA PHE A 508 4.99 -28.99 -25.12
C PHE A 508 5.48 -30.01 -24.10
N ASN A 509 6.71 -30.49 -24.26
CA ASN A 509 7.39 -31.36 -23.29
C ASN A 509 7.60 -30.62 -21.96
N GLU A 510 7.15 -31.24 -20.86
CA GLU A 510 7.23 -30.77 -19.46
C GLU A 510 8.66 -30.64 -18.90
N ASP A 511 9.72 -30.94 -19.66
CA ASP A 511 11.10 -31.01 -19.14
C ASP A 511 11.89 -29.69 -19.17
N ASP A 512 11.33 -28.59 -19.70
CA ASP A 512 12.01 -27.28 -19.74
C ASP A 512 11.83 -26.41 -18.47
N PHE A 513 11.21 -26.95 -17.42
CA PHE A 513 11.05 -26.27 -16.14
C PHE A 513 11.71 -27.06 -14.98
N ARG A 514 13.04 -27.04 -14.94
CA ARG A 514 13.81 -27.33 -13.73
C ARG A 514 14.80 -26.23 -13.38
#